data_AF-A0A9W8EB06-F1
#
_entry.id   AF-A0A9W8EB06-F1
#
_cell.length_a   1.000
_cell.length_b   1.000
_cell.length_c   1.000
_cell.angle_alpha   90.00
_cell.angle_beta   90.00
_cell.angle_gamma   90.00
#
_symmetry.space_group_name_H-M   'P 1'
#
loop_
_entity.id
_entity.type
_entity.pdbx_description
1 polymer ?
#
loop_
_entity_poly.entity_id
_entity_poly.type
_entity_poly.pdbx_seq_one_letter_code
_entity_poly.pdbx_strand_id
1 'polypeptide(L)'
;MDAPGPVSPSLRDKQVDAIISLLNLNHGRPQPTAGSTGHHPPNGTTAAGETTLPTWKILVFDRFAQDMISTLLKVNDLRENGITVH
;
A
#
# COMPACT_ATOMS: atom_id res chain seq x y z
N MET A 1 -32.89 -1.28 19.49
CA MET A 1 -32.15 -0.71 18.35
C MET A 1 -30.69 -1.07 18.58
N ASP A 2 -30.28 -2.25 18.13
CA ASP A 2 -28.94 -2.79 18.35
C ASP A 2 -28.01 -2.20 17.28
N ALA A 3 -26.97 -1.47 17.71
CA ALA A 3 -25.97 -0.91 16.82
C ALA A 3 -25.00 -2.05 16.42
N PRO A 4 -24.65 -2.22 15.14
CA PRO A 4 -23.67 -3.24 14.76
C PRO A 4 -22.34 -2.92 15.45
N GLY A 5 -21.91 -3.81 16.35
CA GLY A 5 -20.62 -3.73 17.02
C GLY A 5 -19.46 -3.72 16.00
N PRO A 6 -18.26 -3.28 16.41
CA PRO A 6 -17.12 -3.18 15.50
C PRO A 6 -16.82 -4.55 14.90
N VAL A 7 -17.05 -4.68 13.58
CA VAL A 7 -16.68 -5.87 12.82
C VAL A 7 -15.16 -5.97 12.83
N SER A 8 -14.63 -6.98 13.52
CA SER A 8 -13.20 -7.28 13.43
C SER A 8 -12.84 -7.48 11.96
N PRO A 9 -11.79 -6.81 11.44
CA PRO A 9 -11.44 -6.91 10.04
C PRO A 9 -11.14 -8.36 9.69
N SER A 10 -11.74 -8.83 8.60
CA SER A 10 -11.55 -10.19 8.15
C SER A 10 -10.09 -10.40 7.73
N LEU A 11 -9.65 -11.66 7.68
CA LEU A 11 -8.31 -11.99 7.17
C LEU A 11 -8.10 -11.41 5.77
N ARG A 12 -9.15 -11.42 4.94
CA ARG A 12 -9.14 -10.84 3.60
C ARG A 12 -8.85 -9.35 3.65
N ASP A 13 -9.50 -8.61 4.55
CA ASP A 13 -9.30 -7.17 4.68
C ASP A 13 -7.85 -6.86 5.05
N LYS A 14 -7.26 -7.65 5.96
CA LYS A 14 -5.85 -7.51 6.34
C LYS A 14 -4.89 -7.83 5.19
N GLN A 15 -5.21 -8.84 4.38
CA GLN A 15 -4.42 -9.19 3.19
C GLN A 15 -4.46 -8.08 2.15
N VAL A 16 -5.66 -7.53 1.88
CA VAL A 16 -5.86 -6.42 0.95
C VAL A 16 -5.09 -5.18 1.43
N ASP A 17 -5.21 -4.83 2.71
CA ASP A 17 -4.51 -3.68 3.30
C ASP A 17 -2.99 -3.83 3.22
N ALA A 18 -2.47 -5.03 3.50
CA ALA A 18 -1.03 -5.31 3.38
C ALA A 18 -0.53 -5.19 1.93
N ILE A 19 -1.31 -5.66 0.95
CA ILE A 19 -0.94 -5.52 -0.47
C ILE A 19 -1.01 -4.06 -0.88
N ILE A 20 -2.06 -3.32 -0.54
CA ILE A 20 -2.17 -1.88 -0.85
C ILE A 20 -1.02 -1.09 -0.23
N SER A 21 -0.63 -1.41 1.01
CA SER A 21 0.53 -0.81 1.65
C SER A 21 1.82 -1.12 0.87
N LEU A 22 2.03 -2.38 0.45
CA LEU A 22 3.16 -2.78 -0.39
C LEU A 22 3.19 -2.03 -1.74
N LEU A 23 2.04 -1.91 -2.40
CA LEU A 23 1.87 -1.17 -3.67
C LEU A 23 2.14 0.32 -3.49
N ASN A 24 1.87 0.85 -2.31
CA ASN A 24 2.27 2.18 -1.89
C ASN A 24 3.69 2.24 -1.34
N LEU A 25 4.57 1.31 -1.73
CA LEU A 25 5.97 1.25 -1.31
C LEU A 25 6.14 1.29 0.22
N ASN A 26 5.17 0.73 0.95
CA ASN A 26 5.04 0.75 2.40
C ASN A 26 4.98 2.16 3.04
N HIS A 27 4.62 3.20 2.28
CA HIS A 27 4.41 4.54 2.84
C HIS A 27 3.27 4.50 3.88
N GLY A 28 3.52 5.03 5.07
CA GLY A 28 2.55 5.03 6.18
C GLY A 28 2.66 3.86 7.16
N ARG A 29 3.60 2.93 6.99
CA ARG A 29 3.91 1.95 8.06
C ARG A 29 4.60 2.70 9.22
N PRO A 30 4.09 2.63 10.46
CA PRO A 30 4.80 3.18 11.60
C PRO A 30 6.12 2.42 11.73
N GLN A 31 7.22 3.09 11.41
CA GLN A 31 8.55 2.55 11.66
C GLN A 31 8.66 2.36 13.18
N PRO A 32 9.04 1.17 13.67
CA PRO A 32 9.25 0.98 15.10
C PRO A 32 10.34 1.97 15.52
N THR A 33 9.97 2.96 16.33
CA THR A 33 10.86 3.96 16.91
C THR A 33 11.72 3.30 17.98
N ALA A 34 12.60 2.38 17.58
CA ALA A 34 13.77 2.04 18.36
C ALA A 34 14.77 3.19 18.16
N GLY A 35 14.92 4.03 19.18
CA GLY A 35 15.74 5.23 19.13
C GLY A 35 17.13 4.96 18.57
N SER A 36 17.47 5.67 17.50
CA SER A 36 18.85 5.87 17.07
C SER A 36 18.91 7.11 16.20
N THR A 37 19.42 8.19 16.80
CA THR A 37 20.03 9.32 16.12
C THR A 37 21.06 8.81 15.12
N GLY A 38 20.75 8.81 13.83
CA GLY A 38 21.68 8.36 12.80
C GLY A 38 21.15 8.63 11.41
N HIS A 39 21.55 9.77 10.86
CA HIS A 39 21.64 10.12 9.44
C HIS A 39 21.18 9.04 8.44
N HIS A 40 19.89 8.94 8.19
CA HIS A 40 19.39 8.54 6.89
C HIS A 40 19.30 9.85 6.08
N PRO A 41 19.92 9.96 4.89
CA PRO A 41 19.69 11.12 4.05
C PRO A 41 18.18 11.24 3.82
N PRO A 42 17.59 12.44 3.85
CA PRO A 42 16.22 12.60 3.44
C PRO A 42 16.21 12.21 1.97
N ASN A 43 15.72 11.01 1.66
CA ASN A 43 15.26 10.76 0.30
C ASN A 43 14.16 11.81 0.10
N GLY A 44 14.49 12.90 -0.59
CA GLY A 44 13.64 14.07 -0.78
C GLY A 44 12.25 13.58 -1.13
N THR A 45 11.24 13.91 -0.34
CA THR A 45 10.51 15.13 -0.59
C THR A 45 9.91 15.62 0.73
N THR A 46 10.43 16.75 1.20
CA THR A 46 9.86 17.53 2.29
C THR A 46 8.48 18.04 1.86
N ALA A 47 7.50 17.86 2.74
CA ALA A 47 6.15 18.37 2.59
C ALA A 47 6.12 19.90 2.34
N ALA A 48 5.74 20.30 1.13
CA ALA A 48 5.12 21.59 0.81
C ALA A 48 4.70 21.58 -0.67
N GLY A 49 3.42 21.31 -0.94
CA GLY A 49 2.87 21.40 -2.29
C GLY A 49 3.16 20.18 -3.16
N GLU A 50 2.81 18.98 -2.70
CA GLU A 50 2.74 17.81 -3.57
C GLU A 50 1.57 18.05 -4.52
N THR A 51 1.86 18.71 -5.65
CA THR A 51 1.12 18.42 -6.87
C THR A 51 1.29 16.92 -7.03
N THR A 52 0.27 16.16 -6.63
CA THR A 52 0.22 14.70 -6.66
C THR A 52 0.18 14.27 -8.12
N LEU A 53 1.30 14.50 -8.81
CA LEU A 53 1.54 13.97 -10.13
C LEU A 53 1.33 12.46 -9.98
N PRO A 54 0.47 11.84 -10.81
CA PRO A 54 0.17 10.43 -10.67
C PRO A 54 1.48 9.65 -10.70
N THR A 55 1.82 8.99 -9.59
CA THR A 55 3.04 8.18 -9.50
C THR A 55 2.76 6.88 -10.23
N TRP A 56 3.25 6.78 -11.46
CA TRP A 56 3.14 5.58 -12.27
C TRP A 56 4.15 4.54 -11.76
N LYS A 57 3.64 3.45 -11.21
CA LYS A 57 4.44 2.33 -10.70
C LYS A 57 4.28 1.14 -11.63
N ILE A 58 5.39 0.46 -11.93
CA ILE A 58 5.34 -0.81 -12.65
C ILE A 58 5.34 -1.91 -11.60
N LEU A 59 4.34 -2.78 -11.66
CA LEU A 59 4.27 -3.96 -10.80
C LEU A 59 4.76 -5.18 -11.58
N VAL A 60 5.87 -5.77 -11.14
CA VAL A 60 6.43 -7.01 -11.69
C VAL A 60 6.23 -8.12 -10.65
N PHE A 61 5.54 -9.19 -11.02
CA PHE A 61 5.30 -10.34 -10.15
C PHE A 61 5.41 -11.65 -10.96
N ASP A 62 5.54 -12.78 -10.25
CA ASP A 62 5.54 -14.11 -10.84
C ASP A 62 4.11 -14.66 -10.99
N ARG A 63 3.98 -15.81 -11.67
CA ARG A 63 2.66 -16.47 -11.88
C ARG A 63 1.92 -16.73 -10.57
N PHE A 64 2.65 -17.10 -9.52
CA PHE A 64 2.04 -17.38 -8.23
C PHE A 64 1.46 -16.11 -7.60
N ALA A 65 2.22 -15.01 -7.57
CA ALA A 65 1.72 -13.75 -7.07
C ALA A 65 0.60 -13.16 -7.94
N GLN A 66 0.59 -13.43 -9.25
CA GLN A 66 -0.53 -13.09 -10.12
C GLN A 66 -1.83 -13.75 -9.67
N ASP A 67 -1.80 -15.05 -9.42
CA ASP A 67 -2.97 -15.81 -8.97
C ASP A 67 -3.43 -15.32 -7.57
N MET A 68 -2.49 -14.99 -6.68
CA MET A 68 -2.83 -14.41 -5.38
C MET A 68 -3.48 -13.03 -5.49
N ILE A 69 -2.85 -12.09 -6.19
CA ILE A 69 -3.33 -10.70 -6.28
C ILE A 69 -4.66 -10.65 -7.02
N SER A 70 -4.84 -11.43 -8.08
CA SER A 70 -6.08 -11.46 -8.86
C SER A 70 -7.30 -11.98 -8.10
N THR A 71 -7.11 -12.81 -7.06
CA THR A 71 -8.21 -13.26 -6.19
C THR A 71 -8.64 -12.22 -5.17
N LEU A 72 -7.76 -11.27 -4.84
CA LEU A 72 -7.95 -10.29 -3.76
C LEU A 72 -8.29 -8.90 -4.29
N LEU A 73 -7.67 -8.48 -5.38
CA LEU A 73 -7.74 -7.14 -5.96
C LEU A 73 -8.14 -7.18 -7.44
N LYS A 74 -8.95 -6.21 -7.86
CA LYS A 74 -9.30 -6.04 -9.28
C LYS A 74 -8.26 -5.19 -9.98
N VAL A 75 -8.23 -5.28 -11.32
CA VAL A 75 -7.39 -4.41 -12.17
C VAL A 75 -7.71 -2.92 -11.96
N ASN A 76 -8.96 -2.60 -11.61
CA ASN A 76 -9.37 -1.24 -11.26
C ASN A 76 -8.62 -0.73 -10.02
N ASP A 77 -8.56 -1.54 -8.96
CA ASP A 77 -7.90 -1.19 -7.70
C ASP A 77 -6.39 -0.98 -7.89
N LEU A 78 -5.76 -1.77 -8.78
CA LEU A 78 -4.35 -1.57 -9.15
C LEU A 78 -4.14 -0.23 -9.86
N ARG A 79 -5.02 0.13 -10.81
CA ARG A 79 -4.95 1.41 -11.53
C ARG A 79 -5.17 2.60 -10.61
N GLU A 80 -6.09 2.50 -9.65
CA GLU A 80 -6.32 3.53 -8.63
C GLU A 80 -5.08 3.77 -7.77
N ASN A 81 -4.26 2.75 -7.54
CA ASN A 81 -2.97 2.86 -6.85
C ASN A 81 -1.79 3.29 -7.75
N GLY A 82 -2.08 3.74 -8.98
CA GLY A 82 -1.08 4.23 -9.93
C GLY A 82 -0.26 3.13 -10.61
N ILE A 83 -0.73 1.89 -10.60
CA ILE A 83 0.00 0.75 -11.17
C ILE A 83 -0.37 0.56 -12.64
N THR A 84 0.64 0.51 -13.48
CA THR A 84 0.53 0.00 -14.84
C THR A 84 0.83 -1.49 -14.85
N VAL A 85 -0.16 -2.29 -15.29
CA VAL A 85 0.00 -3.74 -15.48
C VAL A 85 0.67 -3.97 -16.83
N HIS A 86 1.69 -4.83 -16.88
CA HIS A 86 2.29 -5.34 -18.10
C HIS A 86 2.29 -6.87 -18.10
#